data_AF-A0A517YH14-F1
#
_entry.id   AF-A0A517YH14-F1
#
_cell.length_a   1.000
_cell.length_b   1.000
_cell.length_c   1.000
_cell.angle_alpha   90.00
_cell.angle_beta   90.00
_cell.angle_gamma   90.00
#
_symmetry.space_group_name_H-M   'P 1'
#
loop_
_entity.id
_entity.type
_entity.pdbx_description
1 polymer ?
#
loop_
_entity_poly.entity_id
_entity_poly.type
_entity_poly.pdbx_seq_one_letter_code
_entity_poly.pdbx_strand_id
1 'polypeptide(L)'
;MEAKLAAALKSSANSSKPPSSDIVKPPAARRKAEGKRKRGAQPGHSKHERQAFAPDQIEVTTDHRLEHCPDCGGQLELLDEPARVVQQVELVAQPITVTEHRSRVCRCGACQKEFTAKLPRAVRQAGLVGPELSALIGYLKGACHCSFSTI
;
A
#
# COMPACT_ATOMS: atom_id res chain seq x y z
N MET A 1 -46.44 7.93 -33.79
CA MET A 1 -46.11 6.74 -32.99
C MET A 1 -44.82 6.05 -33.44
N GLU A 2 -44.42 6.18 -34.70
CA GLU A 2 -43.23 5.51 -35.28
C GLU A 2 -41.88 5.97 -34.69
N ALA A 3 -41.74 7.27 -34.35
CA ALA A 3 -40.50 7.80 -33.77
C ALA A 3 -40.13 7.18 -32.40
N LYS A 4 -41.13 6.70 -31.63
CA LYS A 4 -40.90 6.05 -30.33
C LYS A 4 -40.39 4.62 -30.49
N LEU A 5 -40.77 3.92 -31.56
CA LEU A 5 -40.27 2.57 -31.88
C LEU A 5 -38.82 2.62 -32.38
N ALA A 6 -38.46 3.62 -33.18
CA ALA A 6 -37.10 3.79 -33.69
C ALA A 6 -36.07 4.16 -32.60
N ALA A 7 -36.49 4.87 -31.54
CA ALA A 7 -35.64 5.19 -30.40
C ALA A 7 -35.36 3.99 -29.49
N ALA A 8 -36.30 3.03 -29.40
CA ALA A 8 -36.18 1.83 -28.58
C ALA A 8 -35.28 0.74 -29.19
N LEU A 9 -35.06 0.77 -30.52
CA LEU A 9 -34.24 -0.21 -31.25
C LEU A 9 -32.76 0.22 -31.41
N LYS A 10 -32.41 1.45 -31.02
CA LYS A 10 -31.04 1.96 -31.06
C LYS A 10 -30.34 1.67 -29.75
N SER A 11 -29.30 0.86 -29.80
CA SER A 11 -28.40 0.59 -28.67
C SER A 11 -26.97 0.98 -29.04
N SER A 12 -26.10 1.12 -28.05
CA SER A 12 -24.66 1.34 -28.26
C SER A 12 -23.98 0.25 -29.12
N ALA A 13 -24.62 -0.91 -29.30
CA ALA A 13 -24.14 -1.99 -30.16
C ALA A 13 -24.41 -1.76 -31.66
N ASN A 14 -25.40 -0.93 -32.03
CA ASN A 14 -25.76 -0.65 -33.43
C ASN A 14 -25.73 0.83 -33.80
N SER A 15 -25.28 1.68 -32.87
CA SER A 15 -25.16 3.12 -33.01
C SER A 15 -23.84 3.56 -32.40
N SER A 16 -23.13 4.50 -33.03
CA SER A 16 -21.86 5.06 -32.54
C SER A 16 -21.98 5.88 -31.23
N LYS A 17 -23.02 5.62 -30.42
CA LYS A 17 -23.24 6.23 -29.12
C LYS A 17 -22.45 5.47 -28.04
N PRO A 18 -21.90 6.19 -27.06
CA PRO A 18 -21.23 5.54 -25.94
C PRO A 18 -22.21 4.69 -25.13
N PRO A 19 -21.76 3.54 -24.57
CA PRO A 19 -22.61 2.58 -23.85
C PRO A 19 -23.23 3.15 -22.56
N SER A 20 -22.69 4.24 -22.03
CA SER A 20 -23.27 4.99 -20.90
C SER A 20 -24.58 5.70 -21.25
N SER A 21 -24.91 5.85 -22.53
CA SER A 21 -26.13 6.52 -23.01
C SER A 21 -27.28 5.56 -23.31
N ASP A 22 -27.10 4.25 -23.10
CA ASP A 22 -28.18 3.27 -23.21
C ASP A 22 -29.10 3.35 -21.99
N ILE A 23 -30.36 3.75 -22.21
CA ILE A 23 -31.41 3.80 -21.17
C ILE A 23 -31.70 2.41 -20.60
N VAL A 24 -31.59 1.38 -21.44
CA VAL A 24 -31.76 -0.03 -21.07
C VAL A 24 -30.45 -0.74 -21.34
N LYS A 25 -29.83 -1.27 -20.28
CA LYS A 25 -28.59 -2.03 -20.38
C LYS A 25 -28.86 -3.30 -21.20
N PRO A 26 -28.22 -3.49 -22.37
CA PRO A 26 -28.42 -4.72 -23.13
C PRO A 26 -27.98 -5.92 -22.28
N PRO A 27 -28.69 -7.06 -22.37
CA PRO A 27 -28.32 -8.25 -21.62
C PRO A 27 -26.89 -8.63 -22.02
N ALA A 28 -26.00 -8.71 -21.02
CA ALA A 28 -24.61 -9.07 -21.25
C ALA A 28 -24.56 -10.40 -22.01
N ALA A 29 -23.81 -10.44 -23.12
CA ALA A 29 -23.53 -11.69 -23.81
C ALA A 29 -22.96 -12.66 -22.78
N ARG A 30 -23.70 -13.73 -22.49
CA ARG A 30 -23.25 -14.79 -21.57
C ARG A 30 -22.01 -15.40 -22.20
N ARG A 31 -20.83 -14.97 -21.74
CA ARG A 31 -19.57 -15.64 -22.08
C ARG A 31 -19.75 -17.10 -21.69
N LYS A 32 -19.56 -18.02 -22.65
CA LYS A 32 -19.53 -19.46 -22.36
C LYS A 32 -18.60 -19.66 -21.18
N ALA A 33 -19.00 -20.46 -20.20
CA ALA A 33 -18.17 -20.81 -19.07
C ALA A 33 -16.97 -21.62 -19.58
N GLU A 34 -15.92 -20.94 -20.05
CA GLU A 34 -14.63 -21.54 -20.28
C GLU A 34 -14.17 -22.12 -18.95
N GLY A 35 -13.76 -23.39 -18.99
CA GLY A 35 -13.54 -24.23 -17.83
C GLY A 35 -12.65 -23.61 -16.76
N LYS A 36 -12.61 -24.25 -15.57
CA LYS A 36 -11.83 -23.83 -14.40
C LYS A 36 -10.44 -23.31 -14.85
N ARG A 37 -10.28 -22.00 -14.85
CA ARG A 37 -8.99 -21.36 -15.18
C ARG A 37 -7.95 -21.91 -14.23
N LYS A 38 -6.87 -22.47 -14.78
CA LYS A 38 -5.73 -22.87 -13.97
C LYS A 38 -5.14 -21.61 -13.34
N ARG A 39 -4.96 -21.62 -12.02
CA ARG A 39 -4.26 -20.54 -11.31
C ARG A 39 -2.80 -20.55 -11.76
N GLY A 40 -2.28 -19.42 -12.23
CA GLY A 40 -0.88 -19.25 -12.64
C GLY A 40 -0.73 -18.43 -13.92
N ALA A 41 0.51 -18.04 -14.21
CA ALA A 41 0.88 -17.42 -15.48
C ALA A 41 0.75 -18.41 -16.64
N GLN A 42 0.73 -17.91 -17.89
CA GLN A 42 0.71 -18.78 -19.05
C GLN A 42 1.97 -19.67 -19.09
N PRO A 43 1.89 -20.88 -19.68
CA PRO A 43 3.08 -21.69 -19.92
C PRO A 43 4.17 -20.90 -20.65
N GLY A 44 5.40 -20.92 -20.13
CA GLY A 44 6.55 -20.19 -20.69
C GLY A 44 6.87 -18.85 -20.04
N HIS A 45 6.06 -18.35 -19.10
CA HIS A 45 6.43 -17.18 -18.29
C HIS A 45 7.45 -17.56 -17.22
N SER A 46 8.54 -16.79 -17.14
CA SER A 46 9.49 -16.84 -16.04
C SER A 46 8.78 -16.50 -14.72
N LYS A 47 9.09 -17.27 -13.68
CA LYS A 47 8.65 -16.95 -12.33
C LYS A 47 9.30 -15.63 -11.92
N HIS A 48 8.49 -14.64 -11.54
CA HIS A 48 8.98 -13.44 -10.90
C HIS A 48 8.83 -13.64 -9.39
N GLU A 49 9.95 -13.71 -8.71
CA GLU A 49 10.00 -13.75 -7.26
C GLU A 49 10.64 -12.46 -6.75
N ARG A 50 10.24 -12.07 -5.54
CA ARG A 50 10.89 -10.99 -4.83
C ARG A 50 12.31 -11.44 -4.45
N GLN A 51 13.30 -10.60 -4.75
CA GLN A 51 14.66 -10.82 -4.28
C GLN A 51 14.69 -10.73 -2.75
N ALA A 52 15.37 -11.68 -2.10
CA ALA A 52 15.61 -11.62 -0.66
C ALA A 52 16.51 -10.41 -0.32
N PHE A 53 16.27 -9.82 0.85
CA PHE A 53 17.12 -8.80 1.43
C PHE A 53 18.52 -9.34 1.70
N ALA A 54 19.52 -8.51 1.46
CA ALA A 54 20.89 -8.78 1.83
C ALA A 54 21.09 -8.64 3.36
N PRO A 55 22.10 -9.29 3.97
CA PRO A 55 22.30 -9.29 5.42
C PRO A 55 22.41 -7.89 6.05
N ASP A 56 22.97 -6.91 5.33
CA ASP A 56 23.10 -5.51 5.74
C ASP A 56 21.78 -4.73 5.72
N GLN A 57 20.76 -5.26 5.05
CA GLN A 57 19.41 -4.68 4.99
C GLN A 57 18.47 -5.27 6.05
N ILE A 58 18.92 -6.28 6.81
CA ILE A 58 18.13 -6.94 7.84
C ILE A 58 18.44 -6.28 9.18
N GLU A 59 17.46 -5.60 9.76
CA GLU A 59 17.62 -4.92 11.05
C GLU A 59 17.67 -5.91 12.22
N VAL A 60 16.88 -6.98 12.17
CA VAL A 60 16.76 -7.99 13.24
C VAL A 60 16.62 -9.37 12.63
N THR A 61 17.38 -10.33 13.16
CA THR A 61 17.25 -11.76 12.86
C THR A 61 16.78 -12.51 14.12
N THR A 62 15.73 -13.31 13.98
CA THR A 62 15.22 -14.15 15.06
C THR A 62 15.24 -15.60 14.61
N ASP A 63 16.01 -16.43 15.33
CA ASP A 63 16.06 -17.87 15.07
C ASP A 63 14.98 -18.60 15.88
N HIS A 64 14.10 -19.30 15.16
CA HIS A 64 13.10 -20.16 15.77
C HIS A 64 13.64 -21.59 15.85
N ARG A 65 13.93 -22.05 17.07
CA ARG A 65 14.42 -23.41 17.35
C ARG A 65 13.52 -24.14 18.34
N LEU A 66 13.53 -25.46 18.26
CA LEU A 66 12.94 -26.32 19.28
C LEU A 66 13.89 -26.40 20.48
N GLU A 67 13.36 -26.32 21.70
CA GLU A 67 14.16 -26.46 22.92
C GLU A 67 14.44 -27.94 23.26
N HIS A 68 13.52 -28.83 22.87
CA HIS A 68 13.57 -30.26 23.17
C HIS A 68 13.07 -31.07 21.97
N CYS A 69 13.54 -32.31 21.86
CA CYS A 69 13.08 -33.25 20.84
C CYS A 69 11.56 -33.50 21.00
N PRO A 70 10.75 -33.27 19.95
CA PRO A 70 9.30 -33.45 20.05
C PRO A 70 8.88 -34.91 20.24
N ASP A 71 9.75 -35.87 19.90
CA ASP A 71 9.46 -37.31 19.98
C ASP A 71 9.87 -37.92 21.33
N CYS A 72 11.05 -37.59 21.85
CA CYS A 72 11.59 -38.20 23.07
C CYS A 72 11.91 -37.22 24.22
N GLY A 73 11.78 -35.91 24.00
CA GLY A 73 12.10 -34.87 24.99
C GLY A 73 13.59 -34.65 25.26
N GLY A 74 14.48 -35.36 24.54
CA GLY A 74 15.93 -35.19 24.67
C GLY A 74 16.44 -33.82 24.23
N GLN A 75 17.69 -33.52 24.57
CA GLN A 75 18.37 -32.29 24.12
C GLN A 75 18.60 -32.32 22.60
N LEU A 76 18.52 -31.15 21.99
CA LEU A 76 18.73 -30.96 20.56
C LEU A 76 20.04 -30.21 20.29
N GLU A 77 20.75 -30.65 19.26
CA GLU A 77 21.85 -29.90 18.67
C GLU A 77 21.29 -28.97 17.59
N LEU A 78 21.74 -27.71 17.59
CA LEU A 78 21.39 -26.75 16.56
C LEU A 78 22.39 -26.86 15.41
N LEU A 79 21.88 -27.06 14.19
CA LEU A 79 22.71 -27.05 12.97
C LEU A 79 22.91 -25.63 12.47
N ASP A 80 24.07 -25.36 11.85
CA ASP A 80 24.45 -24.01 11.41
C ASP A 80 23.59 -23.47 10.26
N GLU A 81 23.12 -24.34 9.36
CA GLU A 81 22.35 -23.91 8.19
C GLU A 81 20.84 -23.86 8.48
N PRO A 82 20.15 -22.73 8.20
CA PRO A 82 18.71 -22.66 8.38
C PRO A 82 17.98 -23.46 7.30
N ALA A 83 17.06 -24.34 7.72
CA ALA A 83 16.25 -25.13 6.79
C ALA A 83 15.26 -24.29 5.96
N ARG A 84 14.80 -23.15 6.50
CA ARG A 84 13.88 -22.22 5.82
C ARG A 84 14.08 -20.80 6.34
N VAL A 85 14.15 -19.85 5.42
CA VAL A 85 14.24 -18.42 5.72
C VAL A 85 12.99 -17.71 5.21
N VAL A 86 12.38 -16.88 6.06
CA VAL A 86 11.27 -15.99 5.69
C VAL A 86 11.62 -14.59 6.15
N GLN A 87 11.55 -13.62 5.24
CA GLN A 87 11.83 -12.21 5.54
C GLN A 87 10.53 -11.42 5.52
N GLN A 88 10.27 -10.65 6.57
CA GLN A 88 9.06 -9.85 6.74
C GLN A 88 9.45 -8.38 6.94
N VAL A 89 8.58 -7.48 6.48
CA VAL A 89 8.69 -6.05 6.71
C VAL A 89 7.48 -5.66 7.54
N GLU A 90 7.71 -4.98 8.66
CA GLU A 90 6.65 -4.65 9.62
C GLU A 90 6.82 -3.22 10.14
N LEU A 91 5.71 -2.65 10.61
CA LEU A 91 5.72 -1.38 11.32
C LEU A 91 6.45 -1.52 12.65
N VAL A 92 7.40 -0.63 12.89
CA VAL A 92 8.03 -0.48 14.21
C VAL A 92 7.07 0.20 15.19
N ALA A 93 7.30 0.00 16.49
CA ALA A 93 6.39 0.47 17.55
C ALA A 93 6.11 1.99 17.51
N GLN A 94 7.12 2.80 17.15
CA GLN A 94 7.01 4.26 17.03
C GLN A 94 7.48 4.68 15.64
N PRO A 95 6.64 4.55 14.59
CA PRO A 95 7.04 4.80 13.20
C PRO A 95 7.02 6.29 12.84
N ILE A 96 6.76 7.17 13.82
CA ILE A 96 6.67 8.61 13.66
C ILE A 96 7.51 9.34 14.70
N THR A 97 8.07 10.48 14.30
CA THR A 97 8.77 11.41 15.20
C THR A 97 7.88 12.60 15.53
N VAL A 98 7.73 12.91 16.81
CA VAL A 98 7.03 14.13 17.26
C VAL A 98 8.07 15.24 17.47
N THR A 99 7.93 16.35 16.75
CA THR A 99 8.85 17.49 16.83
C THR A 99 8.14 18.72 17.40
N GLU A 100 8.68 19.29 18.48
CA GLU A 100 8.18 20.55 19.05
C GLU A 100 8.91 21.76 18.43
N HIS A 101 8.17 22.62 17.72
CA HIS A 101 8.73 23.86 17.17
C HIS A 101 8.46 25.04 18.10
N ARG A 102 9.52 25.56 18.74
CA ARG A 102 9.42 26.65 19.72
C ARG A 102 9.85 27.98 19.10
N SER A 103 8.93 28.93 19.09
CA SER A 103 9.27 30.34 18.86
C SER A 103 9.77 30.96 20.16
N ARG A 104 10.87 31.72 20.09
CA ARG A 104 11.47 32.40 21.24
C ARG A 104 11.39 33.91 21.06
N VAL A 105 11.27 34.61 22.19
CA VAL A 105 11.47 36.05 22.28
C VAL A 105 12.94 36.31 22.56
N CYS A 106 13.55 37.16 21.75
CA CYS A 106 14.94 37.58 21.86
C CYS A 106 14.96 39.08 22.20
N ARG A 107 15.77 39.49 23.17
CA ARG A 107 15.98 40.91 23.49
C ARG A 107 17.29 41.40 22.90
N CYS A 108 17.25 42.54 22.21
CA CYS A 108 18.47 43.17 21.70
C CYS A 108 19.25 43.84 22.84
N GLY A 109 20.53 43.50 22.98
CA GLY A 109 21.38 44.06 24.05
C GLY A 109 21.60 45.57 23.93
N ALA A 110 21.53 46.14 22.72
CA ALA A 110 21.79 47.56 22.49
C ALA A 110 20.55 48.44 22.73
N CYS A 111 19.38 48.06 22.18
CA CYS A 111 18.18 48.89 22.25
C CYS A 111 17.12 48.38 23.24
N GLN A 112 17.38 47.27 23.91
CA GLN A 112 16.49 46.61 24.88
C GLN A 112 15.10 46.21 24.35
N LYS A 113 14.88 46.30 23.03
CA LYS A 113 13.64 45.86 22.38
C LYS A 113 13.59 44.34 22.27
N GLU A 114 12.37 43.82 22.33
CA GLU A 114 12.09 42.40 22.20
C GLU A 114 11.59 42.06 20.79
N PHE A 115 12.03 40.91 20.29
CA PHE A 115 11.72 40.39 18.96
C PHE A 115 11.34 38.93 19.07
N THR A 116 10.18 38.56 18.53
CA THR A 116 9.74 37.16 18.50
C THR A 116 10.16 36.52 17.19
N ALA A 117 10.93 35.43 17.26
CA ALA A 117 11.33 34.66 16.08
C ALA A 117 10.11 33.99 15.45
N LYS A 118 9.81 34.28 14.18
CA LYS A 118 8.69 33.64 13.49
C LYS A 118 9.02 32.17 13.19
N LEU A 119 8.06 31.28 13.39
CA LEU A 119 8.20 29.91 12.93
C LEU A 119 8.27 29.88 11.38
N PRO A 120 9.06 28.96 10.78
CA PRO A 120 9.10 28.78 9.34
C PRO A 120 7.71 28.61 8.74
N ARG A 121 7.47 29.17 7.55
CA ARG A 121 6.16 29.11 6.89
C ARG A 121 5.67 27.67 6.69
N ALA A 122 6.57 26.75 6.31
CA ALA A 122 6.25 25.34 6.11
C ALA A 122 5.69 24.68 7.39
N VAL A 123 6.35 24.92 8.54
CA VAL A 123 5.89 24.43 9.85
C VAL A 123 4.51 24.99 10.20
N ARG A 124 4.30 26.30 9.99
CA ARG A 124 3.00 26.94 10.29
C ARG A 124 1.86 26.43 9.40
N GLN A 125 2.15 26.09 8.14
CA GLN A 125 1.13 25.62 7.19
C GLN A 125 0.80 24.14 7.36
N ALA A 126 1.77 23.30 7.76
CA ALA A 126 1.55 21.88 7.97
C ALA A 126 0.62 21.58 9.16
N GLY A 127 0.69 22.39 10.23
CA GLY A 127 -0.15 22.20 11.42
C GLY A 127 0.31 21.00 12.25
N LEU A 128 -0.62 20.16 12.70
CA LEU A 128 -0.35 19.03 13.60
C LEU A 128 0.38 17.87 12.89
N VAL A 129 0.04 17.59 11.63
CA VAL A 129 0.55 16.45 10.87
C VAL A 129 1.36 16.97 9.70
N GLY A 130 2.63 16.57 9.63
CA GLY A 130 3.53 16.97 8.54
C GLY A 130 3.03 16.55 7.16
N PRO A 131 3.56 17.15 6.08
CA PRO A 131 3.11 16.89 4.71
C PRO A 131 3.31 15.43 4.29
N GLU A 132 4.42 14.80 4.67
CA GLU A 132 4.74 13.40 4.30
C GLU A 132 3.77 12.41 4.95
N LEU A 133 3.56 12.52 6.27
CA LEU A 133 2.59 11.68 6.99
C LEU A 133 1.16 11.92 6.50
N SER A 134 0.80 13.17 6.19
CA SER A 134 -0.50 13.50 5.59
C SER A 134 -0.70 12.82 4.23
N ALA A 135 0.34 12.82 3.39
CA ALA A 135 0.31 12.14 2.10
C ALA A 135 0.17 10.62 2.24
N LEU A 136 0.91 10.01 3.18
CA LEU A 136 0.79 8.58 3.48
C LEU A 136 -0.61 8.21 3.97
N ILE A 137 -1.18 8.98 4.90
CA ILE A 137 -2.56 8.78 5.38
C ILE A 137 -3.55 8.91 4.21
N GLY A 138 -3.38 9.92 3.36
CA GLY A 138 -4.20 10.11 2.17
C GLY A 138 -4.13 8.93 1.20
N TYR A 139 -2.93 8.40 0.97
CA TYR A 139 -2.69 7.22 0.15
C TYR A 139 -3.38 5.97 0.72
N LEU A 140 -3.18 5.68 2.00
CA LEU A 140 -3.78 4.53 2.69
C LEU A 140 -5.30 4.63 2.78
N LYS A 141 -5.86 5.84 2.90
CA LYS A 141 -7.31 6.08 2.87
C LYS A 141 -7.87 5.99 1.45
N GLY A 142 -7.08 6.29 0.44
CA GLY A 142 -7.46 6.15 -0.96
C GLY A 142 -7.73 4.69 -1.29
N ALA A 143 -8.78 4.42 -2.08
CA ALA A 143 -8.96 3.11 -2.68
C ALA A 143 -7.96 2.95 -3.85
N CYS A 144 -6.67 2.93 -3.55
CA CYS A 144 -5.70 2.41 -4.50
C CYS A 144 -6.06 0.93 -4.66
N HIS A 145 -6.44 0.50 -5.88
CA HIS A 145 -6.78 -0.89 -6.20
C HIS A 145 -5.54 -1.80 -6.12
N CYS A 146 -4.89 -1.84 -4.95
CA CYS A 146 -3.72 -2.65 -4.68
C CYS A 146 -4.19 -4.07 -4.39
N SER A 147 -3.93 -4.99 -5.32
CA SER A 147 -4.16 -6.41 -5.09
C SER A 147 -3.16 -6.93 -4.06
N PHE A 148 -3.65 -7.66 -3.05
CA PHE A 148 -2.81 -8.39 -2.08
C PHE A 148 -1.88 -9.42 -2.74
N SER A 149 -2.06 -9.73 -4.03
CA SER A 149 -1.13 -10.58 -4.78
C SER A 149 0.17 -9.86 -5.19
N THR A 150 0.26 -8.55 -4.99
CA THR A 150 1.38 -7.70 -5.46
C THR A 150 2.22 -7.15 -4.30
N ILE A 151 1.76 -7.30 -3.05
CA ILE A 151 2.48 -6.94 -1.82
C ILE A 151 3.05 -8.23 -1.23
#